data_AF-A0A378MG35-F1
#
_entry.id   AF-A0A378MG35-F1
#
_cell.length_a   1.000
_cell.length_b   1.000
_cell.length_c   1.000
_cell.angle_alpha   90.00
_cell.angle_beta   90.00
_cell.angle_gamma   90.00
#
_symmetry.space_group_name_H-M   'P 1'
#
loop_
_entity.id
_entity.type
_entity.pdbx_description
1 polymer ?
#
loop_
_entity_poly.entity_id
_entity_poly.type
_entity_poly.pdbx_seq_one_letter_code
_entity_poly.pdbx_strand_id
1 'polypeptide(L)'
;MNKSQMIGLRGQITADYLTRLGFQAEMDHTVIGCPSLYTFGDTLLTKPLKLDSQAAISVNASNVSFKRAVDFLENITHTYPNHCFVPQVYPELSLTYLGGPSIRGTAPNYPHQITSDLYKSGKVKFFLNAATWFEYIKQADLSVGTRLHGNIVATINGTPNITIVQDARMRELADYHQLTAVSVQEVHAGTKLTDLVEQVDFHSAEKVHAARFAHFIAFLDKNNINHIYQTDHQRKTAPLDQIVVNTSMPEAVEPITAISDEAKLIRLQQGLDVQKEKTDNEKRQLLEFWQAKTAVLEQTRNANGLRSVLPESLKKPIRRTRNIASRIIGKWKSPFDMIDKN
;
A
#
# COMPACT_ATOMS: atom_id res chain seq x y z
N MET A 1 -15.28 15.69 -22.78
CA MET A 1 -13.87 15.29 -22.56
C MET A 1 -13.36 14.58 -23.82
N ASN A 2 -12.12 14.83 -24.28
CA ASN A 2 -11.64 14.32 -25.59
C ASN A 2 -11.27 12.82 -25.63
N LYS A 3 -11.33 12.09 -24.50
CA LYS A 3 -10.85 10.69 -24.39
C LYS A 3 -11.79 9.72 -23.67
N SER A 4 -12.88 10.20 -23.06
CA SER A 4 -13.81 9.39 -22.28
C SER A 4 -15.16 10.09 -22.28
N GLN A 5 -16.23 9.29 -22.36
CA GLN A 5 -17.61 9.77 -22.34
C GLN A 5 -18.06 10.11 -20.91
N MET A 6 -17.53 9.41 -19.91
CA MET A 6 -17.96 9.51 -18.52
C MET A 6 -16.84 9.13 -17.54
N ILE A 7 -16.75 9.84 -16.43
CA ILE A 7 -15.79 9.55 -15.35
C ILE A 7 -16.36 8.51 -14.39
N GLY A 8 -15.59 7.45 -14.12
CA GLY A 8 -15.89 6.46 -13.08
C GLY A 8 -15.38 6.91 -11.71
N LEU A 9 -16.24 6.89 -10.70
CA LEU A 9 -15.95 7.34 -9.34
C LEU A 9 -15.92 6.19 -8.35
N ARG A 10 -15.18 6.38 -7.27
CA ARG A 10 -15.01 5.38 -6.21
C ARG A 10 -16.22 5.22 -5.28
N GLY A 11 -17.07 6.24 -5.16
CA GLY A 11 -18.20 6.19 -4.24
C GLY A 11 -19.07 7.45 -4.28
N GLN A 12 -20.13 7.43 -3.47
CA GLN A 12 -21.20 8.41 -3.53
C GLN A 12 -20.78 9.81 -3.06
N ILE A 13 -19.90 9.94 -2.04
CA ILE A 13 -19.48 11.25 -1.52
C ILE A 13 -18.82 12.08 -2.63
N THR A 14 -18.01 11.45 -3.48
CA THR A 14 -17.34 12.06 -4.62
C THR A 14 -18.35 12.43 -5.72
N ALA A 15 -19.34 11.56 -5.97
CA ALA A 15 -20.41 11.83 -6.93
C ALA A 15 -21.26 13.05 -6.50
N ASP A 16 -21.63 13.10 -5.23
CA ASP A 16 -22.40 14.22 -4.65
C ASP A 16 -21.62 15.54 -4.75
N TYR A 17 -20.31 15.49 -4.51
CA TYR A 17 -19.44 16.65 -4.66
C TYR A 17 -19.40 17.16 -6.11
N LEU A 18 -19.20 16.28 -7.09
CA LEU A 18 -19.21 16.67 -8.50
C LEU A 18 -20.57 17.19 -8.96
N THR A 19 -21.66 16.57 -8.49
CA THR A 19 -23.01 17.03 -8.76
C THR A 19 -23.23 18.46 -8.25
N ARG A 20 -22.75 18.78 -7.05
CA ARG A 20 -22.83 20.16 -6.50
C ARG A 20 -22.02 21.18 -7.30
N LEU A 21 -20.98 20.76 -8.00
CA LEU A 21 -20.20 21.63 -8.89
C LEU A 21 -20.86 21.85 -10.26
N GLY A 22 -21.99 21.20 -10.53
CA GLY A 22 -22.76 21.34 -11.77
C GLY A 22 -22.54 20.24 -12.80
N PHE A 23 -21.75 19.20 -12.48
CA PHE A 23 -21.65 18.00 -13.33
C PHE A 23 -22.88 17.12 -13.14
N GLN A 24 -23.31 16.43 -14.19
CA GLN A 24 -24.53 15.64 -14.18
C GLN A 24 -24.24 14.16 -13.93
N ALA A 25 -24.90 13.58 -12.93
CA ALA A 25 -24.83 12.15 -12.65
C ALA A 25 -25.37 11.34 -13.84
N GLU A 26 -24.77 10.17 -14.10
CA GLU A 26 -25.07 9.27 -15.22
C GLU A 26 -24.89 9.88 -16.63
N MET A 27 -24.39 11.11 -16.72
CA MET A 27 -23.95 11.75 -17.96
C MET A 27 -22.45 12.05 -17.91
N ASP A 28 -22.01 12.89 -16.96
CA ASP A 28 -20.61 13.27 -16.80
C ASP A 28 -19.84 12.27 -15.92
N HIS A 29 -20.52 11.65 -14.95
CA HIS A 29 -19.91 10.74 -14.00
C HIS A 29 -20.88 9.65 -13.51
N THR A 30 -20.33 8.51 -13.08
CA THR A 30 -21.06 7.46 -12.36
C THR A 30 -20.17 6.82 -11.30
N VAL A 31 -20.77 6.18 -10.29
CA VAL A 31 -20.03 5.43 -9.27
C VAL A 31 -19.80 4.01 -9.74
N ILE A 32 -18.53 3.57 -9.78
CA ILE A 32 -18.11 2.22 -10.18
C ILE A 32 -17.39 1.45 -9.06
N GLY A 33 -17.04 2.12 -7.96
CA GLY A 33 -16.31 1.51 -6.85
C GLY A 33 -14.84 1.21 -7.16
N CYS A 34 -14.27 0.23 -6.45
CA CYS A 34 -12.92 -0.29 -6.72
C CYS A 34 -12.98 -1.41 -7.78
N PRO A 35 -12.31 -1.27 -8.94
CA PRO A 35 -12.29 -2.32 -9.96
C PRO A 35 -11.63 -3.63 -9.53
N SER A 36 -10.78 -3.61 -8.50
CA SER A 36 -10.13 -4.83 -7.97
C SER A 36 -11.12 -5.83 -7.37
N LEU A 37 -12.35 -5.44 -7.05
CA LEU A 37 -13.38 -6.39 -6.63
C LEU A 37 -13.89 -7.26 -7.79
N TYR A 38 -13.74 -6.79 -9.02
CA TYR A 38 -14.21 -7.48 -10.23
C TYR A 38 -13.17 -8.42 -10.84
N THR A 39 -12.07 -8.70 -10.13
CA THR A 39 -10.97 -9.55 -10.61
C THR A 39 -11.45 -10.91 -11.12
N PHE A 40 -12.45 -11.50 -10.46
CA PHE A 40 -13.02 -12.81 -10.83
C PHE A 40 -14.46 -12.71 -11.36
N GLY A 41 -14.80 -11.57 -11.97
CA GLY A 41 -16.10 -11.39 -12.63
C GLY A 41 -17.24 -11.06 -11.67
N ASP A 42 -18.42 -11.58 -11.99
CA ASP A 42 -19.70 -11.32 -11.30
C ASP A 42 -19.93 -12.18 -10.06
N THR A 43 -19.04 -13.13 -9.79
CA THR A 43 -19.19 -14.11 -8.71
C THR A 43 -18.33 -13.73 -7.52
N LEU A 44 -18.96 -13.67 -6.34
CA LEU A 44 -18.31 -13.45 -5.06
C LEU A 44 -18.97 -14.36 -4.04
N LEU A 45 -18.17 -15.20 -3.37
CA LEU A 45 -18.65 -16.18 -2.39
C LEU A 45 -17.68 -16.24 -1.22
N THR A 46 -18.18 -16.02 -0.03
CA THR A 46 -17.43 -16.05 1.22
C THR A 46 -17.59 -17.41 1.88
N LYS A 47 -16.48 -18.05 2.27
CA LYS A 47 -16.51 -19.30 3.02
C LYS A 47 -17.03 -19.05 4.44
N PRO A 48 -17.59 -20.07 5.11
CA PRO A 48 -18.03 -19.94 6.50
C PRO A 48 -16.89 -19.48 7.42
N LEU A 49 -17.21 -18.59 8.37
CA LEU A 49 -16.27 -18.17 9.39
C LEU A 49 -15.90 -19.34 10.32
N LYS A 50 -14.59 -19.52 10.55
CA LYS A 50 -14.06 -20.43 11.57
C LYS A 50 -13.23 -19.64 12.58
N LEU A 51 -13.84 -19.25 13.70
CA LEU A 51 -13.17 -18.48 14.74
C LEU A 51 -13.09 -19.26 16.06
N ASP A 52 -12.01 -20.02 16.21
CA ASP A 52 -11.62 -20.68 17.45
C ASP A 52 -10.26 -20.16 17.94
N SER A 53 -9.76 -20.66 19.07
CA SER A 53 -8.48 -20.22 19.65
C SER A 53 -7.25 -20.54 18.79
N GLN A 54 -7.40 -21.36 17.74
CA GLN A 54 -6.36 -21.73 16.79
C GLN A 54 -6.60 -21.15 15.39
N ALA A 55 -7.60 -20.29 15.21
CA ALA A 55 -7.92 -19.68 13.93
C ALA A 55 -6.69 -18.98 13.32
N ALA A 56 -6.50 -19.18 12.02
CA ALA A 56 -5.44 -18.54 11.26
C ALA A 56 -5.87 -17.09 10.91
N ILE A 57 -5.29 -16.10 11.57
CA ILE A 57 -5.70 -14.69 11.41
C ILE A 57 -4.69 -13.90 10.57
N SER A 58 -5.14 -13.38 9.43
CA SER A 58 -4.35 -12.48 8.59
C SER A 58 -4.61 -11.02 9.00
N VAL A 59 -3.60 -10.38 9.59
CA VAL A 59 -3.67 -8.99 10.05
C VAL A 59 -3.01 -8.05 9.04
N ASN A 60 -3.66 -6.95 8.69
CA ASN A 60 -3.06 -5.89 7.88
C ASN A 60 -3.28 -4.51 8.51
N ALA A 61 -2.32 -3.61 8.35
CA ALA A 61 -2.44 -2.26 8.91
C ALA A 61 -1.82 -1.20 8.00
N SER A 62 -2.43 -0.01 8.01
CA SER A 62 -1.82 1.20 7.48
C SER A 62 -0.83 1.78 8.48
N ASN A 63 0.35 2.19 8.01
CA ASN A 63 1.38 2.83 8.82
C ASN A 63 0.95 4.21 9.37
N VAL A 64 -0.14 4.78 8.85
CA VAL A 64 -0.77 6.01 9.35
C VAL A 64 -2.10 5.76 10.07
N SER A 65 -2.32 4.53 10.53
CA SER A 65 -3.54 4.16 11.26
C SER A 65 -3.68 4.88 12.59
N PHE A 66 -4.93 5.15 12.99
CA PHE A 66 -5.23 5.59 14.35
C PHE A 66 -4.70 4.59 15.37
N LYS A 67 -4.12 5.10 16.47
CA LYS A 67 -3.56 4.28 17.55
C LYS A 67 -4.54 3.19 18.02
N ARG A 68 -5.81 3.54 18.24
CA ARG A 68 -6.85 2.58 18.68
C ARG A 68 -7.02 1.37 17.75
N ALA A 69 -6.89 1.58 16.43
CA ALA A 69 -6.98 0.50 15.47
C ALA A 69 -5.72 -0.37 15.53
N VAL A 70 -4.54 0.25 15.67
CA VAL A 70 -3.28 -0.49 15.80
C VAL A 70 -3.25 -1.31 17.08
N ASP A 71 -3.65 -0.73 18.22
CA ASP A 71 -3.74 -1.42 19.51
C ASP A 71 -4.72 -2.61 19.42
N PHE A 72 -5.86 -2.44 18.74
CA PHE A 72 -6.82 -3.53 18.51
C PHE A 72 -6.21 -4.67 17.68
N LEU A 73 -5.53 -4.34 16.58
CA LEU A 73 -4.88 -5.33 15.73
C LEU A 73 -3.74 -6.05 16.45
N GLU A 74 -2.99 -5.37 17.32
CA GLU A 74 -1.99 -5.99 18.18
C GLU A 74 -2.63 -6.92 19.22
N ASN A 75 -3.75 -6.55 19.84
CA ASN A 75 -4.45 -7.45 20.75
C ASN A 75 -4.90 -8.75 20.06
N ILE A 76 -5.27 -8.69 18.78
CA ILE A 76 -5.55 -9.88 17.96
C ILE A 76 -4.31 -10.77 17.86
N THR A 77 -3.13 -10.19 17.60
CA THR A 77 -1.88 -10.98 17.48
C THR A 77 -1.48 -11.62 18.81
N HIS A 78 -1.85 -11.02 19.94
CA HIS A 78 -1.64 -11.61 21.27
C HIS A 78 -2.64 -12.72 21.59
N THR A 79 -3.85 -12.65 21.05
CA THR A 79 -4.94 -13.60 21.32
C THR A 79 -4.84 -14.86 20.46
N TYR A 80 -4.51 -14.71 19.18
CA TYR A 80 -4.51 -15.82 18.22
C TYR A 80 -3.07 -16.22 17.88
N PRO A 81 -2.61 -17.44 18.26
CA PRO A 81 -1.23 -17.86 18.02
C PRO A 81 -0.92 -17.99 16.53
N ASN A 82 -1.89 -18.38 15.70
CA ASN A 82 -1.73 -18.60 14.26
C ASN A 82 -1.97 -17.31 13.43
N HIS A 83 -1.54 -16.17 13.95
CA HIS A 83 -1.63 -14.89 13.24
C HIS A 83 -0.43 -14.66 12.30
N CYS A 84 -0.64 -13.81 11.30
CA CYS A 84 0.44 -13.27 10.47
C CYS A 84 0.10 -11.86 10.01
N PHE A 85 1.10 -10.98 10.02
CA PHE A 85 1.01 -9.62 9.53
C PHE A 85 1.40 -9.54 8.05
N VAL A 86 0.51 -8.96 7.24
CA VAL A 86 0.71 -8.76 5.79
C VAL A 86 0.95 -7.28 5.49
N PRO A 87 2.23 -6.85 5.41
CA PRO A 87 2.61 -5.54 4.91
C PRO A 87 2.32 -5.35 3.42
N GLN A 88 2.19 -4.09 2.98
CA GLN A 88 1.70 -3.70 1.65
C GLN A 88 2.45 -2.50 1.02
N VAL A 89 3.36 -1.83 1.73
CA VAL A 89 4.13 -0.70 1.17
C VAL A 89 5.64 -0.94 1.16
N TYR A 90 6.33 -0.24 0.26
CA TYR A 90 7.77 -0.39 0.06
C TYR A 90 8.63 -0.27 1.34
N PRO A 91 8.41 0.70 2.27
CA PRO A 91 9.16 0.72 3.52
C PRO A 91 9.02 -0.56 4.36
N GLU A 92 7.85 -1.20 4.32
CA GLU A 92 7.62 -2.46 5.01
C GLU A 92 8.30 -3.62 4.29
N LEU A 93 8.38 -3.60 2.95
CA LEU A 93 9.20 -4.55 2.18
C LEU A 93 10.68 -4.39 2.56
N SER A 94 11.21 -3.17 2.59
CA SER A 94 12.60 -2.93 2.99
C SER A 94 12.86 -3.45 4.41
N LEU A 95 11.95 -3.15 5.34
CA LEU A 95 12.05 -3.65 6.71
C LEU A 95 12.00 -5.18 6.78
N THR A 96 11.14 -5.82 5.98
CA THR A 96 11.02 -7.28 5.91
C THR A 96 12.25 -7.92 5.28
N TYR A 97 12.71 -7.39 4.14
CA TYR A 97 13.80 -7.97 3.36
C TYR A 97 15.17 -7.73 3.98
N LEU A 98 15.44 -6.50 4.45
CA LEU A 98 16.76 -6.04 4.92
C LEU A 98 16.84 -5.84 6.44
N GLY A 99 15.70 -5.81 7.15
CA GLY A 99 15.68 -5.46 8.57
C GLY A 99 15.71 -3.96 8.84
N GLY A 100 15.60 -3.11 7.82
CA GLY A 100 15.55 -1.66 8.00
C GLY A 100 15.42 -0.87 6.69
N PRO A 101 15.32 0.48 6.79
CA PRO A 101 15.26 1.26 8.04
C PRO A 101 13.91 1.12 8.75
N SER A 102 13.85 1.53 10.03
CA SER A 102 12.59 1.64 10.76
C SER A 102 11.65 2.65 10.10
N ILE A 103 10.36 2.32 10.10
CA ILE A 103 9.28 3.14 9.56
C ILE A 103 8.98 4.25 10.58
N ARG A 104 8.85 5.48 10.10
CA ARG A 104 8.61 6.67 10.94
C ARG A 104 7.15 7.12 10.85
N GLY A 105 6.70 7.87 11.86
CA GLY A 105 5.37 8.48 11.89
C GLY A 105 4.23 7.48 12.09
N THR A 106 4.54 6.32 12.69
CA THR A 106 3.56 5.27 12.99
C THR A 106 3.04 5.39 14.42
N ALA A 107 1.90 4.74 14.69
CA ALA A 107 1.49 4.51 16.08
C ALA A 107 2.55 3.66 16.82
N PRO A 108 2.71 3.81 18.15
CA PRO A 108 3.73 3.10 18.92
C PRO A 108 3.75 1.58 18.73
N ASN A 109 2.56 0.96 18.70
CA ASN A 109 2.39 -0.50 18.62
C ASN A 109 2.38 -1.03 17.18
N TYR A 110 2.62 -0.16 16.20
CA TYR A 110 2.80 -0.60 14.82
C TYR A 110 4.10 -1.39 14.68
N PRO A 111 4.16 -2.47 13.87
CA PRO A 111 5.39 -3.19 13.58
C PRO A 111 6.33 -2.34 12.69
N HIS A 112 6.95 -1.33 13.27
CA HIS A 112 7.69 -0.29 12.56
C HIS A 112 9.20 -0.54 12.53
N GLN A 113 9.71 -1.55 13.23
CA GLN A 113 11.13 -1.86 13.31
C GLN A 113 11.37 -3.38 13.44
N ILE A 114 12.58 -3.82 13.15
CA ILE A 114 12.94 -5.24 13.14
C ILE A 114 12.79 -5.91 14.51
N THR A 115 12.85 -5.12 15.58
CA THR A 115 12.70 -5.59 16.96
C THR A 115 11.23 -5.69 17.40
N SER A 116 10.27 -5.28 16.57
CA SER A 116 8.85 -5.53 16.82
C SER A 116 8.55 -7.03 16.85
N ASP A 117 7.61 -7.46 17.70
CA ASP A 117 7.36 -8.88 17.98
C ASP A 117 6.99 -9.70 16.73
N LEU A 118 6.21 -9.11 15.82
CA LEU A 118 5.86 -9.73 14.53
C LEU A 118 7.09 -10.08 13.69
N TYR A 119 8.10 -9.20 13.65
CA TYR A 119 9.35 -9.47 12.93
C TYR A 119 10.21 -10.49 13.68
N LYS A 120 10.40 -10.34 15.00
CA LYS A 120 11.20 -11.29 15.80
C LYS A 120 10.65 -12.72 15.74
N SER A 121 9.33 -12.87 15.70
CA SER A 121 8.66 -14.18 15.67
C SER A 121 8.50 -14.76 14.26
N GLY A 122 8.99 -14.08 13.21
CA GLY A 122 8.85 -14.55 11.83
C GLY A 122 7.43 -14.48 11.27
N LYS A 123 6.51 -13.78 11.94
CA LYS A 123 5.07 -13.73 11.60
C LYS A 123 4.71 -12.63 10.60
N VAL A 124 5.64 -12.29 9.70
CA VAL A 124 5.44 -11.31 8.64
C VAL A 124 5.53 -12.00 7.29
N LYS A 125 4.65 -11.68 6.35
CA LYS A 125 4.73 -12.15 4.95
C LYS A 125 4.46 -10.99 4.00
N PHE A 126 5.46 -10.59 3.22
CA PHE A 126 5.29 -9.58 2.17
C PHE A 126 5.15 -10.26 0.81
N PHE A 127 4.07 -9.99 0.08
CA PHE A 127 3.82 -10.59 -1.24
C PHE A 127 4.28 -9.66 -2.36
N LEU A 128 5.06 -10.18 -3.31
CA LEU A 128 5.54 -9.43 -4.48
C LEU A 128 4.56 -9.50 -5.66
N ASN A 129 3.58 -10.41 -5.60
CA ASN A 129 2.56 -10.58 -6.63
C ASN A 129 1.22 -10.96 -5.99
N ALA A 130 0.13 -10.63 -6.69
CA ALA A 130 -1.21 -10.89 -6.18
C ALA A 130 -1.54 -12.39 -6.16
N ALA A 131 -1.03 -13.18 -7.10
CA ALA A 131 -1.35 -14.61 -7.22
C ALA A 131 -0.93 -15.40 -5.97
N THR A 132 0.30 -15.24 -5.50
CA THR A 132 0.75 -15.93 -4.27
C THR A 132 0.08 -15.37 -3.02
N TRP A 133 -0.32 -14.08 -3.03
CA TRP A 133 -1.13 -13.52 -1.95
C TRP A 133 -2.54 -14.11 -1.91
N PHE A 134 -3.16 -14.33 -3.07
CA PHE A 134 -4.47 -14.95 -3.20
C PHE A 134 -4.45 -16.39 -2.65
N GLU A 135 -3.45 -17.18 -3.02
CA GLU A 135 -3.32 -18.55 -2.50
C GLU A 135 -3.08 -18.59 -0.99
N TYR A 136 -2.32 -17.64 -0.45
CA TYR A 136 -2.15 -17.50 0.99
C TYR A 136 -3.43 -17.09 1.70
N ILE A 137 -4.13 -16.06 1.22
CA ILE A 137 -5.28 -15.51 1.96
C ILE A 137 -6.44 -16.51 2.02
N LYS A 138 -6.63 -17.34 0.98
CA LYS A 138 -7.61 -18.44 0.96
C LYS A 138 -7.46 -19.40 2.14
N GLN A 139 -6.25 -19.55 2.68
CA GLN A 139 -5.95 -20.44 3.80
C GLN A 139 -6.25 -19.80 5.16
N ALA A 140 -6.34 -18.47 5.26
CA ALA A 140 -6.67 -17.79 6.51
C ALA A 140 -8.14 -18.00 6.87
N ASP A 141 -8.45 -18.15 8.15
CA ASP A 141 -9.84 -18.29 8.63
C ASP A 141 -10.56 -16.93 8.68
N LEU A 142 -9.80 -15.84 8.89
CA LEU A 142 -10.30 -14.48 8.91
C LEU A 142 -9.16 -13.49 8.58
N SER A 143 -9.48 -12.42 7.84
CA SER A 143 -8.59 -11.27 7.68
C SER A 143 -9.14 -10.02 8.37
N VAL A 144 -8.31 -9.28 9.09
CA VAL A 144 -8.75 -8.06 9.79
C VAL A 144 -7.72 -6.97 9.58
N GLY A 145 -8.18 -5.76 9.26
CA GLY A 145 -7.23 -4.69 9.11
C GLY A 145 -7.76 -3.38 8.57
N THR A 146 -6.84 -2.44 8.44
CA THR A 146 -7.13 -1.04 8.07
C THR A 146 -6.71 -0.71 6.64
N ARG A 147 -6.12 -1.66 5.90
CA ARG A 147 -5.79 -1.48 4.48
C ARG A 147 -6.93 -1.99 3.62
N LEU A 148 -7.45 -1.13 2.75
CA LEU A 148 -8.57 -1.48 1.89
C LEU A 148 -8.24 -2.69 1.01
N HIS A 149 -7.11 -2.65 0.29
CA HIS A 149 -6.72 -3.77 -0.58
C HIS A 149 -6.32 -5.01 0.21
N GLY A 150 -5.85 -4.88 1.45
CA GLY A 150 -5.65 -6.03 2.33
C GLY A 150 -6.91 -6.86 2.50
N ASN A 151 -8.03 -6.18 2.72
CA ASN A 151 -9.32 -6.82 2.94
C ASN A 151 -10.05 -7.14 1.63
N ILE A 152 -9.92 -6.32 0.57
CA ILE A 152 -10.45 -6.68 -0.76
C ILE A 152 -9.86 -7.99 -1.26
N VAL A 153 -8.55 -8.22 -1.04
CA VAL A 153 -7.91 -9.49 -1.40
C VAL A 153 -8.54 -10.67 -0.66
N ALA A 154 -8.90 -10.50 0.62
CA ALA A 154 -9.66 -11.51 1.34
C ALA A 154 -11.06 -11.70 0.76
N THR A 155 -11.81 -10.61 0.51
CA THR A 155 -13.16 -10.63 -0.07
C THR A 155 -13.20 -11.40 -1.39
N ILE A 156 -12.40 -11.00 -2.40
CA ILE A 156 -12.45 -11.62 -3.73
C ILE A 156 -12.00 -13.09 -3.75
N ASN A 157 -11.25 -13.51 -2.73
CA ASN A 157 -10.81 -14.90 -2.56
C ASN A 157 -11.69 -15.68 -1.57
N GLY A 158 -12.85 -15.13 -1.21
CA GLY A 158 -13.84 -15.79 -0.38
C GLY A 158 -13.45 -15.98 1.08
N THR A 159 -12.47 -15.24 1.58
CA THR A 159 -12.08 -15.29 2.99
C THR A 159 -12.83 -14.24 3.79
N PRO A 160 -13.55 -14.64 4.88
CA PRO A 160 -14.15 -13.70 5.82
C PRO A 160 -13.17 -12.60 6.19
N ASN A 161 -13.64 -11.35 6.22
CA ASN A 161 -12.79 -10.25 6.64
C ASN A 161 -13.56 -9.14 7.35
N ILE A 162 -12.85 -8.35 8.15
CA ILE A 162 -13.38 -7.12 8.75
C ILE A 162 -12.48 -5.96 8.36
N THR A 163 -13.06 -5.02 7.62
CA THR A 163 -12.40 -3.77 7.25
C THR A 163 -12.63 -2.69 8.29
N ILE A 164 -11.57 -2.21 8.92
CA ILE A 164 -11.64 -1.07 9.85
C ILE A 164 -11.51 0.23 9.05
N VAL A 165 -12.63 0.91 8.86
CA VAL A 165 -12.74 2.13 8.05
C VAL A 165 -12.22 3.33 8.82
N GLN A 166 -11.16 3.96 8.31
CA GLN A 166 -10.50 5.08 8.98
C GLN A 166 -10.85 6.45 8.43
N ASP A 167 -11.20 6.55 7.14
CA ASP A 167 -11.46 7.82 6.49
C ASP A 167 -12.61 7.73 5.47
N ALA A 168 -13.03 8.90 4.97
CA ALA A 168 -14.11 9.00 4.00
C ALA A 168 -13.80 8.29 2.67
N ARG A 169 -12.53 8.24 2.25
CA ARG A 169 -12.14 7.61 0.97
C ARG A 169 -12.36 6.11 1.03
N MET A 170 -12.03 5.50 2.16
CA MET A 170 -12.25 4.09 2.43
C MET A 170 -13.74 3.81 2.63
N ARG A 171 -14.44 4.69 3.36
CA ARG A 171 -15.89 4.59 3.60
C ARG A 171 -16.69 4.54 2.31
N GLU A 172 -16.41 5.46 1.38
CA GLU A 172 -17.06 5.48 0.06
C GLU A 172 -17.01 4.14 -0.67
N LEU A 173 -15.87 3.47 -0.59
CA LEU A 173 -15.64 2.18 -1.22
C LEU A 173 -16.28 1.04 -0.42
N ALA A 174 -16.18 1.07 0.91
CA ALA A 174 -16.82 0.08 1.78
C ALA A 174 -18.34 0.12 1.64
N ASP A 175 -18.95 1.31 1.65
CA ASP A 175 -20.39 1.50 1.50
C ASP A 175 -20.84 1.11 0.08
N TYR A 176 -20.16 1.64 -0.95
CA TYR A 176 -20.52 1.32 -2.33
C TYR A 176 -20.40 -0.16 -2.59
N HIS A 177 -19.46 -0.88 -1.96
CA HIS A 177 -19.29 -2.33 -2.14
C HIS A 177 -19.93 -3.20 -1.05
N GLN A 178 -20.64 -2.60 -0.08
CA GLN A 178 -21.12 -3.30 1.12
C GLN A 178 -20.07 -4.26 1.70
N LEU A 179 -18.82 -3.81 1.79
CA LEU A 179 -17.76 -4.60 2.40
C LEU A 179 -18.08 -4.84 3.88
N THR A 180 -17.75 -6.01 4.39
CA THR A 180 -17.82 -6.32 5.82
C THR A 180 -16.87 -5.38 6.58
N ALA A 181 -17.44 -4.34 7.17
CA ALA A 181 -16.68 -3.19 7.65
C ALA A 181 -17.25 -2.61 8.94
N VAL A 182 -16.36 -2.04 9.75
CA VAL A 182 -16.70 -1.26 10.94
C VAL A 182 -15.96 0.07 10.91
N SER A 183 -16.54 1.12 11.48
CA SER A 183 -15.85 2.39 11.67
C SER A 183 -14.76 2.23 12.72
N VAL A 184 -13.62 2.90 12.51
CA VAL A 184 -12.59 3.01 13.55
C VAL A 184 -13.12 3.66 14.84
N GLN A 185 -14.26 4.35 14.77
CA GLN A 185 -14.89 4.94 15.95
C GLN A 185 -15.66 3.95 16.82
N GLU A 186 -15.97 2.77 16.29
CA GLU A 186 -16.59 1.65 17.02
C GLU A 186 -15.52 0.77 17.70
N VAL A 187 -14.24 0.98 17.36
CA VAL A 187 -13.11 0.31 17.99
C VAL A 187 -12.67 1.10 19.23
N HIS A 188 -12.80 0.49 20.39
CA HIS A 188 -12.46 1.08 21.68
C HIS A 188 -11.40 0.25 22.42
N ALA A 189 -10.87 0.81 23.50
CA ALA A 189 -10.02 0.05 24.40
C ALA A 189 -10.83 -1.14 24.98
N GLY A 190 -10.30 -2.36 24.84
CA GLY A 190 -10.96 -3.58 25.29
C GLY A 190 -11.90 -4.22 24.28
N THR A 191 -12.16 -3.61 23.11
CA THR A 191 -12.91 -4.26 22.02
C THR A 191 -12.22 -5.57 21.64
N LYS A 192 -12.97 -6.68 21.67
CA LYS A 192 -12.51 -7.99 21.24
C LYS A 192 -12.91 -8.24 19.80
N LEU A 193 -12.17 -9.13 19.14
CA LEU A 193 -12.50 -9.54 17.77
C LEU A 193 -13.89 -10.20 17.68
N THR A 194 -14.27 -10.98 18.69
CA THR A 194 -15.60 -11.60 18.79
C THR A 194 -16.71 -10.58 18.79
N ASP A 195 -16.51 -9.44 19.47
CA ASP A 195 -17.52 -8.38 19.55
C ASP A 195 -17.81 -7.80 18.16
N LEU A 196 -16.78 -7.62 17.32
CA LEU A 196 -16.97 -7.13 15.95
C LEU A 196 -17.58 -8.18 15.03
N VAL A 197 -17.22 -9.45 15.20
CA VAL A 197 -17.77 -10.57 14.43
C VAL A 197 -19.27 -10.68 14.60
N GLU A 198 -19.80 -10.42 15.79
CA GLU A 198 -21.24 -10.44 16.08
C GLU A 198 -22.00 -9.25 15.46
N GLN A 199 -21.29 -8.18 15.07
CA GLN A 199 -21.89 -6.95 14.54
C GLN A 199 -21.92 -6.87 13.01
N VAL A 200 -21.22 -7.77 12.32
CA VAL A 200 -21.01 -7.67 10.88
C VAL A 200 -21.67 -8.81 10.12
N ASP A 201 -22.04 -8.53 8.87
CA ASP A 201 -22.50 -9.53 7.91
C ASP A 201 -21.37 -9.87 6.93
N PHE A 202 -20.85 -11.09 6.99
CA PHE A 202 -19.78 -11.54 6.09
C PHE A 202 -20.26 -11.75 4.64
N HIS A 203 -21.56 -11.85 4.41
CA HIS A 203 -22.15 -12.06 3.09
C HIS A 203 -22.70 -10.76 2.46
N SER A 204 -22.51 -9.61 3.12
CA SER A 204 -23.07 -8.33 2.67
C SER A 204 -22.62 -7.96 1.24
N ALA A 205 -21.35 -8.18 0.92
CA ALA A 205 -20.80 -7.85 -0.39
C ALA A 205 -21.38 -8.73 -1.52
N GLU A 206 -21.71 -9.98 -1.22
CA GLU A 206 -22.23 -10.96 -2.20
C GLU A 206 -23.57 -10.51 -2.79
N LYS A 207 -24.42 -9.93 -1.93
CA LYS A 207 -25.80 -9.52 -2.25
C LYS A 207 -25.90 -8.50 -3.40
N VAL A 208 -24.80 -7.82 -3.68
CA VAL A 208 -24.75 -6.62 -4.52
C VAL A 208 -23.60 -6.67 -5.54
N HIS A 209 -22.71 -7.66 -5.45
CA HIS A 209 -21.54 -7.79 -6.31
C HIS A 209 -21.91 -7.94 -7.79
N ALA A 210 -22.80 -8.87 -8.12
CA ALA A 210 -23.19 -9.13 -9.51
C ALA A 210 -23.80 -7.89 -10.21
N ALA A 211 -24.65 -7.15 -9.50
CA ALA A 211 -25.26 -5.93 -10.02
C ALA A 211 -24.21 -4.83 -10.28
N ARG A 212 -23.22 -4.67 -9.38
CA ARG A 212 -22.15 -3.69 -9.53
C ARG A 212 -21.14 -4.09 -10.61
N PHE A 213 -20.88 -5.39 -10.76
CA PHE A 213 -20.10 -5.89 -11.88
C PHE A 213 -20.77 -5.56 -13.21
N ALA A 214 -22.08 -5.83 -13.34
CA ALA A 214 -22.84 -5.46 -14.53
C ALA A 214 -22.81 -3.95 -14.81
N HIS A 215 -22.92 -3.12 -13.77
CA HIS A 215 -22.77 -1.66 -13.87
C HIS A 215 -21.37 -1.26 -14.34
N PHE A 216 -20.32 -1.90 -13.83
CA PHE A 216 -18.95 -1.66 -14.25
C PHE A 216 -18.74 -2.03 -15.74
N ILE A 217 -19.29 -3.15 -16.21
CA ILE A 217 -19.25 -3.52 -17.63
C ILE A 217 -19.96 -2.47 -18.49
N ALA A 218 -21.19 -2.07 -18.12
CA ALA A 218 -21.91 -1.01 -18.83
C ALA A 218 -21.15 0.32 -18.88
N PHE A 219 -20.42 0.65 -17.80
CA PHE A 219 -19.54 1.82 -17.75
C PHE A 219 -18.37 1.71 -18.74
N LEU A 220 -17.74 0.54 -18.87
CA LEU A 220 -16.68 0.30 -19.84
C LEU A 220 -17.20 0.42 -21.27
N ASP A 221 -18.35 -0.19 -21.57
CA ASP A 221 -19.02 -0.10 -22.87
C ASP A 221 -19.34 1.34 -23.24
N LYS A 222 -19.94 2.10 -22.32
CA LYS A 222 -20.25 3.53 -22.52
C LYS A 222 -19.00 4.36 -22.83
N ASN A 223 -17.85 3.97 -22.29
CA ASN A 223 -16.57 4.63 -22.54
C ASN A 223 -15.80 4.05 -23.73
N ASN A 224 -16.33 3.05 -24.44
CA ASN A 224 -15.65 2.34 -25.52
C ASN A 224 -14.31 1.74 -25.09
N ILE A 225 -14.23 1.24 -23.85
CA ILE A 225 -13.04 0.54 -23.34
C ILE A 225 -13.19 -0.94 -23.68
N ASN A 226 -12.30 -1.48 -24.51
CA ASN A 226 -12.31 -2.90 -24.82
C ASN A 226 -12.06 -3.75 -23.58
N HIS A 227 -12.86 -4.80 -23.40
CA HIS A 227 -12.72 -5.73 -22.27
C HIS A 227 -13.08 -7.17 -22.64
N ILE A 228 -12.57 -8.08 -21.83
CA ILE A 228 -12.66 -9.54 -22.05
C ILE A 228 -14.10 -10.08 -21.97
N TYR A 229 -15.05 -9.31 -21.44
CA TYR A 229 -16.45 -9.69 -21.30
C TYR A 229 -17.35 -9.29 -22.49
N GLN A 230 -16.86 -8.56 -23.50
CA GLN A 230 -17.72 -8.05 -24.60
C GLN A 230 -18.41 -9.14 -25.42
N THR A 231 -17.75 -10.30 -25.60
CA THR A 231 -18.27 -11.42 -26.40
C THR A 231 -18.83 -12.55 -25.56
N ASP A 232 -18.43 -12.61 -24.29
CA ASP A 232 -18.82 -13.65 -23.33
C ASP A 232 -18.89 -13.05 -21.93
N HIS A 233 -20.11 -12.68 -21.54
CA HIS A 233 -20.42 -12.09 -20.23
C HIS A 233 -20.32 -13.13 -19.10
N GLN A 234 -20.24 -14.42 -19.43
CA GLN A 234 -20.26 -15.54 -18.47
C GLN A 234 -18.93 -16.30 -18.47
N ARG A 235 -17.87 -15.72 -19.04
CA ARG A 235 -16.55 -16.34 -19.08
C ARG A 235 -16.06 -16.65 -17.67
N LYS A 236 -15.50 -17.85 -17.49
CA LYS A 236 -14.95 -18.30 -16.21
C LYS A 236 -13.45 -18.12 -16.07
N THR A 237 -12.77 -17.84 -17.18
CA THR A 237 -11.31 -17.69 -17.22
C THR A 237 -10.92 -16.50 -18.07
N ALA A 238 -9.95 -15.71 -17.63
CA ALA A 238 -9.32 -14.63 -18.38
C ALA A 238 -8.02 -15.10 -19.05
N PRO A 239 -7.56 -14.47 -20.14
CA PRO A 239 -6.28 -14.80 -20.76
C PRO A 239 -5.09 -14.66 -19.79
N LEU A 240 -5.17 -13.70 -18.86
CA LEU A 240 -4.16 -13.51 -17.83
C LEU A 240 -4.09 -14.69 -16.86
N ASP A 241 -5.22 -15.33 -16.53
CA ASP A 241 -5.25 -16.47 -15.61
C ASP A 241 -4.40 -17.63 -16.16
N GLN A 242 -4.48 -17.88 -17.47
CA GLN A 242 -3.69 -18.92 -18.12
C GLN A 242 -2.18 -18.62 -18.08
N ILE A 243 -1.80 -17.35 -18.20
CA ILE A 243 -0.40 -16.92 -18.07
C ILE A 243 0.08 -17.11 -16.64
N VAL A 244 -0.72 -16.68 -15.66
CA VAL A 244 -0.40 -16.80 -14.23
C VAL A 244 -0.22 -18.26 -13.84
N VAL A 245 -1.12 -19.16 -14.24
CA VAL A 245 -1.02 -20.60 -13.98
C VAL A 245 0.27 -21.22 -14.55
N ASN A 246 0.72 -20.71 -15.70
CA ASN A 246 1.91 -21.23 -16.39
C ASN A 246 3.22 -20.50 -16.00
N THR A 247 3.17 -19.56 -15.03
CA THR A 247 4.33 -18.78 -14.61
C THR A 247 4.74 -19.16 -13.18
N SER A 248 6.02 -19.49 -12.99
CA SER A 248 6.57 -19.65 -11.65
C SER A 248 6.69 -18.29 -10.97
N MET A 249 5.92 -18.08 -9.90
CA MET A 249 5.88 -16.84 -9.15
C MET A 249 6.70 -16.97 -7.86
N PRO A 250 7.43 -15.93 -7.43
CA PRO A 250 8.15 -15.97 -6.17
C PRO A 250 7.15 -16.06 -5.00
N GLU A 251 7.53 -16.85 -3.98
CA GLU A 251 6.80 -16.93 -2.73
C GLU A 251 6.85 -15.60 -1.95
N ALA A 252 6.11 -15.56 -0.84
CA ALA A 252 6.14 -14.41 0.06
C ALA A 252 7.56 -14.19 0.61
N VAL A 253 7.97 -12.93 0.65
CA VAL A 253 9.21 -12.53 1.31
C VAL A 253 9.03 -12.69 2.82
N GLU A 254 9.77 -13.63 3.38
CA GLU A 254 9.92 -13.80 4.83
C GLU A 254 10.80 -12.71 5.43
N PRO A 255 10.59 -12.34 6.71
CA PRO A 255 11.43 -11.36 7.37
C PRO A 255 12.86 -11.88 7.50
N ILE A 256 13.85 -11.00 7.39
CA ILE A 256 15.28 -11.34 7.52
C ILE A 256 15.62 -12.07 8.85
N THR A 257 14.77 -11.93 9.86
CA THR A 257 14.86 -12.61 11.15
C THR A 257 14.45 -14.09 11.13
N ALA A 258 13.75 -14.55 10.09
CA ALA A 258 13.22 -15.91 9.97
C ALA A 258 13.95 -16.79 8.94
N ILE A 259 14.98 -16.27 8.28
CA ILE A 259 15.74 -16.98 7.24
C ILE A 259 17.10 -17.50 7.76
N SER A 260 17.77 -18.36 6.99
CA SER A 260 19.11 -18.86 7.31
C SER A 260 20.17 -17.76 7.29
N ASP A 261 21.26 -17.94 8.04
CA ASP A 261 22.33 -16.94 8.10
C ASP A 261 22.99 -16.70 6.74
N GLU A 262 23.13 -17.74 5.91
CA GLU A 262 23.60 -17.60 4.53
C GLU A 262 22.67 -16.68 3.71
N ALA A 263 21.35 -16.88 3.81
CA ALA A 263 20.39 -16.03 3.12
C ALA A 263 20.41 -14.59 3.67
N LYS A 264 20.64 -14.38 4.97
CA LYS A 264 20.82 -13.04 5.55
C LYS A 264 22.02 -12.33 4.93
N LEU A 265 23.17 -13.00 4.83
CA LEU A 265 24.38 -12.41 4.25
C LEU A 265 24.14 -11.99 2.79
N ILE A 266 23.46 -12.82 2.00
CA ILE A 266 23.09 -12.49 0.61
C ILE A 266 22.19 -11.25 0.57
N ARG A 267 21.12 -11.21 1.37
CA ARG A 267 20.21 -10.06 1.39
C ARG A 267 20.89 -8.78 1.85
N LEU A 268 21.77 -8.86 2.84
CA LEU A 268 22.53 -7.71 3.35
C LEU A 268 23.46 -7.15 2.27
N GLN A 269 24.21 -8.01 1.57
CA GLN A 269 25.08 -7.58 0.49
C GLN A 269 24.28 -6.89 -0.62
N GLN A 270 23.21 -7.54 -1.10
CA GLN A 270 22.31 -6.96 -2.12
C GLN A 270 21.69 -5.64 -1.66
N GLY A 271 21.27 -5.55 -0.40
CA GLY A 271 20.70 -4.34 0.17
C GLY A 271 21.69 -3.18 0.20
N LEU A 272 22.94 -3.45 0.55
CA LEU A 272 24.01 -2.45 0.54
C LEU A 272 24.30 -1.96 -0.88
N ASP A 273 24.32 -2.86 -1.87
CA ASP A 273 24.56 -2.50 -3.27
C ASP A 273 23.42 -1.61 -3.81
N VAL A 274 22.17 -2.00 -3.56
CA VAL A 274 20.98 -1.20 -3.94
C VAL A 274 20.99 0.17 -3.25
N GLN A 275 21.34 0.21 -1.95
CA GLN A 275 21.39 1.47 -1.22
C GLN A 275 22.49 2.40 -1.72
N LYS A 276 23.64 1.84 -2.10
CA LYS A 276 24.75 2.59 -2.72
C LYS A 276 24.30 3.19 -4.06
N GLU A 277 23.72 2.38 -4.94
CA GLU A 277 23.23 2.84 -6.24
C GLU A 277 22.18 3.94 -6.10
N LYS A 278 21.21 3.77 -5.19
CA LYS A 278 20.19 4.79 -4.90
C LYS A 278 20.83 6.10 -4.44
N THR A 279 21.78 6.02 -3.51
CA THR A 279 22.48 7.19 -2.99
C THR A 279 23.25 7.92 -4.10
N ASP A 280 23.89 7.18 -5.00
CA ASP A 280 24.65 7.77 -6.10
C ASP A 280 23.72 8.40 -7.15
N ASN A 281 22.55 7.80 -7.41
CA ASN A 281 21.52 8.40 -8.26
C ASN A 281 20.93 9.67 -7.67
N GLU A 282 20.64 9.72 -6.36
CA GLU A 282 20.16 10.92 -5.68
C GLU A 282 21.20 12.06 -5.74
N LYS A 283 22.49 11.74 -5.54
CA LYS A 283 23.58 12.71 -5.71
C LYS A 283 23.64 13.27 -7.13
N ARG A 284 23.50 12.39 -8.14
CA ARG A 284 23.51 12.77 -9.56
C ARG A 284 22.37 13.73 -9.89
N GLN A 285 21.14 13.37 -9.49
CA GLN A 285 19.96 14.21 -9.69
C GLN A 285 20.09 15.57 -9.00
N LEU A 286 20.64 15.59 -7.78
CA LEU A 286 20.88 16.83 -7.06
C LEU A 286 21.92 17.70 -7.77
N LEU A 287 23.00 17.09 -8.29
CA LEU A 287 24.02 17.79 -9.06
C LEU A 287 23.43 18.38 -10.35
N GLU A 288 22.67 17.60 -11.12
CA GLU A 288 21.98 18.04 -12.34
C GLU A 288 21.00 19.20 -12.05
N PHE A 289 20.22 19.11 -10.97
CA PHE A 289 19.32 20.18 -10.53
C PHE A 289 20.08 21.48 -10.25
N TRP A 290 21.20 21.41 -9.52
CA TRP A 290 22.01 22.60 -9.21
C TRP A 290 22.73 23.16 -10.44
N GLN A 291 23.18 22.31 -11.37
CA GLN A 291 23.75 22.74 -12.65
C GLN A 291 22.71 23.49 -13.48
N ALA A 292 21.51 22.94 -13.64
CA ALA A 292 20.41 23.58 -14.36
C ALA A 292 20.04 24.93 -13.73
N LYS A 293 19.90 24.98 -12.40
CA LYS A 293 19.61 26.23 -11.67
C LYS A 293 20.70 27.27 -11.85
N THR A 294 21.97 26.86 -11.84
CA THR A 294 23.10 27.78 -12.06
C THR A 294 23.12 28.33 -13.48
N ALA A 295 22.86 27.48 -14.48
CA ALA A 295 22.77 27.90 -15.88
C ALA A 295 21.64 28.92 -16.12
N VAL A 296 20.46 28.71 -15.51
CA VAL A 296 19.34 29.68 -15.58
C VAL A 296 19.75 31.01 -14.94
N LEU A 297 20.37 30.99 -13.76
CA LEU A 297 20.85 32.21 -13.10
C LEU A 297 21.89 32.97 -13.94
N GLU A 298 22.80 32.26 -14.61
CA GLU A 298 23.79 32.86 -15.51
C GLU A 298 23.14 33.47 -16.77
N GLN A 299 22.17 32.78 -17.37
CA GLN A 299 21.40 33.29 -18.50
C GLN A 299 20.60 34.54 -18.12
N THR A 300 19.89 34.53 -16.99
CA THR A 300 19.16 35.70 -16.48
C THR A 300 20.10 36.87 -16.17
N ARG A 301 21.29 36.59 -15.61
CA ARG A 301 22.31 37.61 -15.35
C ARG A 301 22.83 38.25 -16.63
N ASN A 302 23.06 37.43 -17.66
CA ASN A 302 23.54 37.90 -18.97
C ASN A 302 22.46 38.69 -19.72
N ALA A 303 21.19 38.27 -19.64
CA ALA A 303 20.07 38.96 -20.27
C ALA A 303 19.76 40.33 -19.65
N ASN A 304 19.99 40.51 -18.34
CA ASN A 304 19.68 41.75 -17.62
C ASN A 304 20.85 42.75 -17.54
N GLY A 305 21.99 42.50 -18.22
CA GLY A 305 23.10 43.47 -18.29
C GLY A 305 23.77 43.83 -16.95
N LEU A 306 23.51 43.08 -15.88
CA LEU A 306 24.01 43.36 -14.53
C LEU A 306 25.52 43.05 -14.41
N ARG A 307 26.38 44.02 -14.79
CA ARG A 307 27.80 44.04 -14.42
C ARG A 307 27.97 44.53 -12.97
N SER A 308 28.00 43.56 -12.07
CA SER A 308 28.65 43.54 -10.75
C SER A 308 28.53 44.76 -9.82
N VAL A 309 27.73 44.61 -8.75
CA VAL A 309 28.21 44.72 -7.36
C VAL A 309 27.45 43.69 -6.53
N LEU A 310 28.11 42.60 -6.11
CA LEU A 310 27.56 41.70 -5.10
C LEU A 310 27.63 42.40 -3.74
N PRO A 311 26.52 42.56 -3.00
CA PRO A 311 26.58 42.90 -1.59
C PRO A 311 27.45 41.88 -0.87
N GLU A 312 28.36 42.32 -0.01
CA GLU A 312 29.31 41.46 0.70
C GLU A 312 28.64 40.33 1.51
N SER A 313 27.36 40.50 1.84
CA SER A 313 26.48 39.51 2.46
C SER A 313 26.24 38.26 1.61
N LEU A 314 26.35 38.33 0.28
CA LEU A 314 26.13 37.22 -0.67
C LEU A 314 27.42 36.56 -1.17
N LYS A 315 28.60 37.05 -0.80
CA LYS A 315 29.89 36.37 -1.06
C LYS A 315 30.17 35.23 -0.06
N LYS A 316 29.59 35.29 1.14
CA LYS A 316 29.76 34.27 2.21
C LYS A 316 29.05 32.93 1.95
N PRO A 317 27.84 32.85 1.34
CA PRO A 317 27.17 31.59 1.03
C PRO A 317 27.87 30.77 -0.04
N ILE A 318 28.44 31.40 -1.08
CA ILE A 318 29.03 30.70 -2.24
C ILE A 318 30.39 30.06 -1.90
N ARG A 319 31.18 30.70 -1.03
CA ARG A 319 32.41 30.07 -0.48
C ARG A 319 32.09 28.95 0.50
N ARG A 320 30.95 29.04 1.21
CA ARG A 320 30.43 27.94 2.05
C ARG A 320 29.90 26.79 1.20
N THR A 321 29.21 26.99 0.07
CA THR A 321 28.67 25.88 -0.74
C THR A 321 29.74 25.05 -1.45
N ARG A 322 30.84 25.66 -1.93
CA ARG A 322 32.00 24.89 -2.42
C ARG A 322 32.68 24.07 -1.31
N ASN A 323 32.78 24.63 -0.10
CA ASN A 323 33.31 23.93 1.07
C ASN A 323 32.32 22.95 1.71
N ILE A 324 31.01 23.06 1.46
CA ILE A 324 29.98 22.13 1.92
C ILE A 324 29.92 20.94 0.98
N ALA A 325 30.05 21.11 -0.34
CA ALA A 325 30.22 19.99 -1.26
C ALA A 325 31.47 19.17 -0.88
N SER A 326 32.63 19.81 -0.66
CA SER A 326 33.85 19.10 -0.24
C SER A 326 33.81 18.60 1.22
N ARG A 327 33.12 19.27 2.16
CA ARG A 327 32.91 18.74 3.53
C ARG A 327 31.85 17.64 3.61
N ILE A 328 30.83 17.64 2.77
CA ILE A 328 29.84 16.54 2.68
C ILE A 328 30.49 15.32 2.02
N ILE A 329 31.36 15.54 1.02
CA ILE A 329 32.22 14.49 0.43
C ILE A 329 33.23 13.95 1.46
N GLY A 330 33.78 14.79 2.35
CA GLY A 330 34.83 14.41 3.32
C GLY A 330 34.39 14.06 4.75
N LYS A 331 33.10 14.20 5.12
CA LYS A 331 32.61 13.93 6.50
C LYS A 331 31.59 12.81 6.61
N TRP A 332 31.21 12.16 5.51
CA TRP A 332 30.39 10.95 5.63
C TRP A 332 31.29 9.76 5.95
N LYS A 333 31.49 9.57 7.25
CA LYS A 333 31.95 8.30 7.79
C LYS A 333 30.87 7.28 7.52
N SER A 334 31.22 6.23 6.79
CA SER A 334 30.43 5.02 6.67
C SER A 334 30.01 4.53 8.06
N PRO A 335 28.87 3.85 8.25
CA PRO A 335 28.59 3.12 9.50
C PRO A 335 29.75 2.20 9.93
N PHE A 336 30.58 1.76 8.98
CA PHE A 336 31.80 0.98 9.21
C PHE A 336 32.98 1.82 9.77
N ASP A 337 33.02 3.14 9.56
CA ASP A 337 34.05 4.03 10.12
C ASP A 337 33.83 4.36 11.63
N MET A 338 32.75 3.82 12.21
CA MET A 338 32.48 3.82 13.65
C MET A 338 32.84 2.49 14.33
N ILE A 339 33.25 1.47 13.57
CA ILE A 339 33.58 0.14 14.13
C ILE A 339 35.06 0.05 14.52
N ASP A 340 35.95 0.87 13.95
CA ASP A 340 37.39 0.89 14.29
C ASP A 340 37.78 1.85 15.43
N LYS A 341 36.93 1.98 16.45
CA LYS A 341 37.33 2.60 17.73
C LYS A 341 36.79 1.80 18.89
N ASN A 342 37.40 0.64 19.13
CA ASN A 342 37.65 0.09 20.45
C ASN A 342 38.85 -0.86 20.39
#